data_AF-A0A7S1XS98-F1
#
_entry.id   AF-A0A7S1XS98-F1
#
_cell.length_a   1.000
_cell.length_b   1.000
_cell.length_c   1.000
_cell.angle_alpha   90.00
_cell.angle_beta   90.00
_cell.angle_gamma   90.00
#
_symmetry.space_group_name_H-M   'P 1'
#
loop_
_entity.id
_entity.type
_entity.pdbx_description
1 polymer ?
#
loop_
_entity_poly.entity_id
_entity_poly.type
_entity_poly.pdbx_seq_one_letter_code
_entity_poly.pdbx_strand_id
1 'polypeptide(L)'
;CVPYRDSVLTMLLKDSLGGSAKTLMFACANPTSQNVEELHSTIGYAFRVRDITNVPVRKAASHAENLEEASRIIVALRNELSAARGEGTRLKQAADGLAQENKQLQEQLEAAAFERRQLEEQLAFSVIDTPRVDAGASPLVAGGVDVEA
;
A
#
# COMPACT_ATOMS: atom_id res chain seq x y z
N CYS A 1 -0.54 -28.17 21.26
CA CYS A 1 -0.60 -27.92 19.80
C CYS A 1 -0.14 -29.17 19.07
N VAL A 2 -0.82 -29.61 18.00
CA VAL A 2 -0.40 -30.79 17.24
C VAL A 2 0.73 -30.38 16.26
N PRO A 3 1.90 -31.04 16.26
CA PRO A 3 3.11 -30.54 15.61
C PRO A 3 3.23 -30.95 14.12
N TYR A 4 2.31 -30.48 13.27
CA TYR A 4 2.36 -30.82 11.83
C TYR A 4 3.58 -30.25 11.09
N ARG A 5 4.27 -29.26 11.66
CA ARG A 5 5.39 -28.54 11.02
C ARG A 5 6.76 -29.13 11.34
N ASP A 6 6.84 -30.14 12.21
CA ASP A 6 8.10 -30.74 12.62
C ASP A 6 8.72 -31.59 11.48
N SER A 7 7.90 -32.06 10.54
CA SER A 7 8.37 -32.72 9.33
C SER A 7 7.57 -32.32 8.08
N VAL A 8 8.22 -32.42 6.92
CA VAL A 8 7.55 -32.22 5.62
C VAL A 8 6.43 -33.23 5.42
N LEU A 9 6.62 -34.48 5.87
CA LEU A 9 5.61 -35.54 5.75
C LEU A 9 4.32 -35.18 6.49
N THR A 10 4.43 -34.78 7.77
CA THR A 10 3.28 -34.38 8.58
C THR A 10 2.64 -33.09 8.09
N MET A 11 3.39 -32.24 7.39
CA MET A 11 2.86 -31.01 6.78
C MET A 11 2.00 -31.33 5.56
N LEU A 12 2.45 -32.25 4.71
CA LEU A 12 1.68 -32.72 3.55
C LEU A 12 0.44 -33.52 3.98
N LEU A 13 0.56 -34.31 5.04
CA LEU A 13 -0.53 -35.15 5.57
C LEU A 13 -1.40 -34.46 6.62
N LYS A 14 -1.25 -33.15 6.81
CA LYS A 14 -2.06 -32.38 7.78
C LYS A 14 -3.56 -32.60 7.60
N ASP A 15 -4.02 -32.61 6.34
CA ASP A 15 -5.44 -32.83 6.03
C ASP A 15 -5.92 -34.26 6.35
N SER A 16 -4.99 -35.22 6.38
CA SER A 16 -5.26 -36.64 6.65
C SER A 16 -5.23 -37.01 8.13
N LEU A 17 -4.62 -36.20 8.99
CA LEU A 17 -4.45 -36.49 10.41
C LEU A 17 -5.18 -35.45 11.26
N GLY A 18 -6.51 -35.48 11.28
CA GLY A 18 -7.38 -34.53 11.99
C GLY A 18 -7.95 -33.41 11.10
N GLY A 19 -7.88 -33.55 9.78
CA GLY A 19 -8.31 -32.54 8.82
C GLY A 19 -9.54 -32.92 8.00
N SER A 20 -9.57 -32.48 6.75
CA SER A 20 -10.73 -32.56 5.84
C SER A 20 -10.77 -33.80 4.95
N ALA A 21 -9.79 -34.71 5.04
CA ALA A 21 -9.70 -35.90 4.20
C ALA A 21 -10.33 -37.14 4.84
N LYS A 22 -10.76 -38.08 4.01
CA LYS A 22 -11.02 -39.46 4.45
C LYS A 22 -9.70 -40.23 4.41
N THR A 23 -9.31 -40.79 5.54
CA THR A 23 -7.98 -41.40 5.70
C THR A 23 -8.09 -42.84 6.11
N LEU A 24 -7.30 -43.70 5.46
CA LEU A 24 -7.15 -45.11 5.77
C LEU A 24 -5.66 -45.38 6.00
N MET A 25 -5.35 -46.06 7.10
CA MET A 25 -3.99 -46.49 7.42
C MET A 25 -3.90 -48.01 7.30
N PHE A 26 -2.89 -48.49 6.59
CA PHE A 26 -2.52 -49.91 6.57
C PHE A 26 -1.31 -50.12 7.48
N ALA A 27 -1.45 -51.01 8.46
CA ALA A 27 -0.35 -51.46 9.29
C ALA A 27 0.16 -52.80 8.74
N CYS A 28 1.34 -52.78 8.11
CA CYS A 28 1.98 -53.98 7.59
C CYS A 28 2.83 -54.62 8.68
N ALA A 29 2.63 -55.92 8.92
CA ALA A 29 3.22 -56.65 10.03
C ALA A 29 3.75 -58.02 9.59
N ASN A 30 4.88 -58.44 10.16
CA ASN A 30 5.49 -59.75 9.91
C ASN A 30 5.42 -60.62 11.19
N PRO A 31 4.82 -61.83 11.15
CA PRO A 31 4.60 -62.67 12.34
C PRO A 31 5.83 -63.47 12.82
N THR A 32 7.06 -63.01 12.58
CA THR A 32 8.28 -63.69 13.04
C THR A 32 8.66 -63.28 14.46
N SER A 33 9.13 -64.23 15.28
CA SER A 33 9.54 -64.01 16.68
C SER A 33 10.62 -62.93 16.85
N GLN A 34 11.49 -62.77 15.86
CA GLN A 34 12.54 -61.74 15.83
C GLN A 34 12.00 -60.31 15.73
N ASN A 35 10.78 -60.14 15.19
CA ASN A 35 10.19 -58.83 14.89
C ASN A 35 9.07 -58.45 15.87
N VAL A 36 8.92 -59.18 16.98
CA VAL A 36 7.81 -58.97 17.93
C VAL A 36 7.84 -57.58 18.57
N GLU A 37 9.02 -57.02 18.81
CA GLU A 37 9.17 -55.67 19.37
C GLU A 37 8.67 -54.59 18.39
N GLU A 38 9.13 -54.65 17.14
CA GLU A 38 8.68 -53.74 16.07
C GLU A 38 7.18 -53.91 15.75
N LEU A 39 6.69 -55.14 15.83
CA LEU A 39 5.27 -55.46 15.68
C LEU A 39 4.43 -54.77 16.77
N HIS A 40 4.88 -54.83 18.02
CA HIS A 40 4.22 -54.15 19.13
C HIS A 40 4.17 -52.63 18.91
N SER A 41 5.29 -52.04 18.46
CA SER A 41 5.35 -50.61 18.12
C SER A 41 4.41 -50.23 16.97
N THR A 42 4.37 -51.05 15.91
CA THR A 42 3.53 -50.82 14.72
C THR A 42 2.04 -50.89 15.06
N ILE A 43 1.61 -51.95 15.76
CA ILE A 43 0.21 -52.11 16.18
C ILE A 43 -0.17 -51.05 17.20
N GLY A 44 0.71 -50.76 18.17
CA GLY A 44 0.48 -49.71 19.16
C GLY A 44 0.28 -48.34 18.52
N TYR A 45 1.04 -48.02 17.47
CA TYR A 45 0.83 -46.80 16.69
C TYR A 45 -0.48 -46.83 15.90
N ALA A 46 -0.79 -47.93 15.21
CA ALA A 46 -2.03 -48.08 14.47
C ALA A 46 -3.27 -47.92 15.36
N PHE A 47 -3.21 -48.44 16.59
CA PHE A 47 -4.28 -48.29 17.58
C PHE A 47 -4.50 -46.82 17.96
N ARG A 48 -3.43 -46.03 18.15
CA ARG A 48 -3.55 -44.58 18.40
C ARG A 48 -4.11 -43.84 17.19
N VAL A 49 -3.70 -44.20 15.98
CA VAL A 49 -4.17 -43.56 14.74
C VAL A 49 -5.67 -43.79 14.53
N ARG A 50 -6.20 -44.94 14.95
CA ARG A 50 -7.65 -45.22 14.89
C ARG A 50 -8.48 -44.18 15.62
N ASP A 51 -7.97 -43.61 16.70
CA ASP A 51 -8.71 -42.66 17.54
C ASP A 51 -8.68 -41.22 16.95
N ILE A 52 -7.94 -40.99 15.86
CA ILE A 52 -7.92 -39.71 15.14
C ILE A 52 -9.24 -39.55 14.38
N THR A 53 -9.97 -38.48 14.70
CA THR A 53 -11.23 -38.14 14.02
C THR A 53 -10.99 -37.06 12.96
N ASN A 54 -11.27 -37.38 11.70
CA ASN A 54 -11.30 -36.39 10.61
C ASN A 54 -12.73 -35.90 10.38
N VAL A 55 -12.85 -34.66 9.89
CA VAL A 55 -14.13 -34.07 9.49
C VAL A 55 -14.11 -33.93 7.98
N PRO A 56 -14.47 -34.99 7.23
CA PRO A 56 -14.33 -34.99 5.78
C PRO A 56 -15.26 -33.95 5.14
N VAL A 57 -14.69 -32.99 4.43
CA VAL A 57 -15.45 -31.95 3.72
C VAL A 57 -15.45 -32.29 2.23
N ARG A 58 -16.63 -32.31 1.61
CA ARG A 58 -16.71 -32.40 0.15
C ARG A 58 -16.11 -31.14 -0.45
N LYS A 59 -14.94 -31.26 -1.07
CA LYS A 59 -14.37 -30.18 -1.91
C LYS A 59 -15.25 -30.09 -3.17
N ALA A 60 -16.34 -29.34 -3.05
CA ALA A 60 -17.38 -29.23 -4.07
C ALA A 60 -16.95 -28.37 -5.26
N ALA A 61 -16.01 -27.44 -5.05
CA ALA A 61 -15.43 -26.68 -6.13
C ALA A 61 -14.46 -27.56 -6.93
N SER A 62 -14.79 -27.78 -8.19
CA SER A 62 -13.82 -28.33 -9.14
C SER A 62 -12.59 -27.42 -9.15
N HIS A 63 -11.40 -27.99 -9.41
CA HIS A 63 -10.18 -27.18 -9.50
C HIS A 63 -10.32 -26.03 -10.52
N ALA A 64 -11.20 -26.21 -11.51
CA ALA A 64 -11.59 -25.21 -12.49
C ALA A 64 -12.35 -24.02 -11.89
N GLU A 65 -13.32 -24.23 -10.98
CA GLU A 65 -14.05 -23.14 -10.32
C GLU A 65 -13.13 -22.26 -9.49
N ASN A 66 -12.23 -22.87 -8.71
CA ASN A 66 -11.25 -22.11 -7.92
C ASN A 66 -10.28 -21.33 -8.81
N LEU A 67 -9.89 -21.90 -9.96
CA LEU A 67 -9.01 -21.23 -10.91
C LEU A 67 -9.72 -20.05 -11.58
N GLU A 68 -11.01 -20.19 -11.88
CA GLU A 68 -11.81 -19.12 -12.45
C GLU A 68 -12.00 -17.97 -11.45
N GLU A 69 -12.32 -18.29 -10.20
CA GLU A 69 -12.43 -17.29 -9.13
C GLU A 69 -11.11 -16.57 -8.87
N ALA A 70 -10.00 -17.30 -8.76
CA ALA A 70 -8.66 -16.71 -8.63
C ALA A 70 -8.32 -15.81 -9.84
N SER A 71 -8.65 -16.26 -11.05
CA SER A 71 -8.41 -15.48 -12.28
C SER A 71 -9.24 -14.19 -12.30
N ARG A 72 -10.51 -14.25 -11.87
CA ARG A 72 -11.37 -13.07 -11.73
C ARG A 72 -10.78 -12.06 -10.74
N ILE A 73 -10.33 -12.53 -9.58
CA ILE A 73 -9.71 -11.68 -8.56
C ILE A 73 -8.42 -11.02 -9.09
N ILE A 74 -7.57 -11.78 -9.80
CA ILE A 74 -6.35 -11.24 -10.42
C ILE A 74 -6.67 -10.13 -11.42
N VAL A 75 -7.70 -10.31 -12.25
CA VAL A 75 -8.11 -9.28 -13.22
C VAL A 75 -8.63 -8.04 -12.51
N ALA A 76 -9.48 -8.20 -11.49
CA ALA A 76 -10.01 -7.08 -10.71
C ALA A 76 -8.89 -6.26 -10.06
N LEU A 77 -7.96 -6.92 -9.36
CA LEU A 77 -6.82 -6.27 -8.71
C LEU A 77 -5.88 -5.58 -9.71
N ARG A 78 -5.68 -6.17 -10.90
CA ARG A 78 -4.90 -5.53 -11.96
C ARG A 78 -5.55 -4.26 -12.49
N ASN A 79 -6.88 -4.23 -12.57
CA ASN A 79 -7.62 -3.05 -13.00
C ASN A 79 -7.58 -1.94 -11.94
N GLU A 80 -7.70 -2.29 -10.66
CA GLU A 80 -7.54 -1.31 -9.57
C GLU A 80 -6.13 -0.71 -9.56
N LEU A 81 -5.09 -1.55 -9.74
CA LEU A 81 -3.71 -1.08 -9.81
C LEU A 81 -3.43 -0.22 -11.04
N SER A 82 -4.06 -0.51 -12.19
CA SER A 82 -3.88 0.30 -13.40
C SER A 82 -4.56 1.67 -13.26
N ALA A 83 -5.76 1.71 -12.68
CA ALA A 83 -6.46 2.95 -12.36
C ALA A 83 -5.66 3.81 -11.37
N ALA A 84 -5.23 3.23 -10.24
CA ALA A 84 -4.43 3.93 -9.24
C ALA A 84 -3.09 4.43 -9.79
N ARG A 85 -2.43 3.66 -10.68
CA ARG A 85 -1.21 4.13 -11.36
C ARG A 85 -1.49 5.27 -12.32
N GLY A 86 -2.60 5.24 -13.06
CA GLY A 86 -3.01 6.32 -13.96
C GLY A 86 -3.34 7.62 -13.22
N GLU A 87 -3.97 7.53 -12.06
CA GLU A 87 -4.18 8.68 -11.17
C GLU A 87 -2.85 9.19 -10.62
N GLY A 88 -1.96 8.29 -10.20
CA GLY A 88 -0.62 8.66 -9.73
C GLY A 88 0.22 9.36 -10.79
N THR A 89 0.15 8.97 -12.07
CA THR A 89 0.87 9.68 -13.14
C THR A 89 0.27 11.05 -13.44
N ARG A 90 -1.06 11.17 -13.43
CA ARG A 90 -1.75 12.46 -13.58
C ARG A 90 -1.39 13.44 -12.47
N LEU A 91 -1.43 12.97 -11.22
CA LEU A 91 -1.07 13.78 -10.05
C LEU A 91 0.40 14.21 -10.09
N LYS A 92 1.31 13.32 -10.54
CA LYS A 92 2.72 13.67 -10.74
C LYS A 92 2.89 14.75 -11.81
N GLN A 93 2.25 14.61 -12.97
CA GLN A 93 2.31 15.61 -14.04
C GLN A 93 1.76 16.97 -13.60
N ALA A 94 0.65 16.97 -12.85
CA ALA A 94 0.09 18.20 -12.27
C ALA A 94 1.04 18.84 -11.25
N ALA A 95 1.67 18.02 -10.38
CA ALA A 95 2.66 18.50 -9.42
C ALA A 95 3.90 19.09 -10.11
N ASP A 96 4.40 18.45 -11.17
CA ASP A 96 5.54 18.95 -11.95
C ASP A 96 5.21 20.27 -12.66
N GLY A 97 3.99 20.40 -13.21
CA GLY A 97 3.52 21.65 -13.82
C GLY A 97 3.41 22.80 -12.81
N LEU A 98 2.78 22.54 -11.65
CA LEU A 98 2.69 23.52 -10.56
C LEU A 98 4.06 23.89 -9.99
N ALA A 99 5.02 22.97 -9.96
CA ALA A 99 6.38 23.25 -9.51
C ALA A 99 7.11 24.19 -10.49
N GLN A 100 6.92 24.02 -11.80
CA GLN A 100 7.46 24.94 -12.80
C GLN A 100 6.84 26.33 -12.72
N GLU A 101 5.53 26.42 -12.55
CA GLU A 101 4.83 27.70 -12.41
C GLU A 101 5.27 28.44 -11.14
N ASN A 102 5.38 27.73 -9.99
CA ASN A 102 5.91 28.31 -8.76
C ASN A 102 7.34 28.84 -8.95
N LYS A 103 8.19 28.13 -9.71
CA LYS A 103 9.55 28.59 -10.01
C LYS A 103 9.54 29.86 -10.85
N GLN A 104 8.70 29.93 -11.88
CA GLN A 104 8.56 31.13 -12.72
C GLN A 104 8.04 32.33 -11.91
N LEU A 105 7.05 32.11 -11.03
CA LEU A 105 6.53 33.16 -10.16
C LEU A 105 7.58 33.65 -9.15
N GLN A 106 8.42 32.76 -8.62
CA GLN A 106 9.56 33.14 -7.77
C GLN A 106 10.55 34.03 -8.53
N GLU A 107 10.92 33.65 -9.76
CA GLU A 107 11.81 34.44 -10.62
C GLU A 107 11.20 35.83 -10.96
N GLN A 108 9.90 35.90 -11.23
CA GLN A 108 9.20 37.16 -11.47
C GLN A 108 9.14 38.05 -10.22
N LEU A 109 8.90 37.47 -9.04
CA LEU A 109 8.91 38.21 -7.78
C LEU A 109 10.29 38.78 -7.47
N GLU A 110 11.36 38.01 -7.74
CA GLU A 110 12.74 38.48 -7.58
C GLU A 110 13.07 39.64 -8.54
N ALA A 111 12.66 39.53 -9.81
CA ALA A 111 12.83 40.59 -10.79
C ALA A 111 12.07 41.88 -10.41
N ALA A 112 10.80 41.75 -10.02
CA ALA A 112 9.98 42.88 -9.58
C ALA A 112 10.53 43.53 -8.29
N ALA A 113 11.06 42.73 -7.36
CA ALA A 113 11.71 43.25 -6.15
C ALA A 113 13.00 44.02 -6.47
N PHE A 114 13.75 43.58 -7.49
CA PHE A 114 14.94 44.28 -7.97
C PHE A 114 14.60 45.63 -8.61
N GLU A 115 13.61 45.66 -9.51
CA GLU A 115 13.13 46.91 -10.12
C GLU A 115 12.63 47.90 -9.07
N ARG A 116 11.85 47.42 -8.08
CA ARG A 116 11.36 48.27 -6.98
C ARG A 116 12.52 48.86 -6.17
N ARG A 117 13.55 48.07 -5.86
CA ARG A 117 14.74 48.53 -5.13
C ARG A 117 15.52 49.58 -5.93
N GLN A 118 15.69 49.40 -7.24
CA GLN A 118 16.36 50.38 -8.09
C GLN A 118 15.60 51.72 -8.17
N LEU A 119 14.28 51.66 -8.32
CA LEU A 119 13.44 52.86 -8.34
C LEU A 119 13.50 53.59 -6.99
N GLU A 120 13.46 52.87 -5.86
CA GLU A 120 13.64 53.46 -4.52
C GLU A 120 15.01 54.14 -4.39
N GLU A 121 16.08 53.55 -4.94
CA GLU A 121 17.43 54.12 -4.93
C GLU A 121 17.56 55.35 -5.83
N GLN A 122 16.94 55.35 -7.02
CA GLN A 122 16.85 56.51 -7.90
C GLN A 122 16.03 57.65 -7.27
N LEU A 123 14.95 57.32 -6.57
CA LEU A 123 14.16 58.30 -5.81
C LEU A 123 14.99 58.89 -4.67
N ALA A 124 15.71 58.07 -3.91
CA ALA A 124 16.60 58.52 -2.84
C ALA A 124 17.72 59.45 -3.35
N PHE A 125 18.24 59.23 -4.56
CA PHE A 125 19.19 60.13 -5.20
C PHE A 125 18.56 61.46 -5.61
N SER A 126 17.33 61.44 -6.15
CA SER A 126 16.59 62.66 -6.54
C SER A 126 16.14 63.53 -5.36
N VAL A 127 15.95 62.94 -4.17
CA VAL A 127 15.52 63.65 -2.94
C VAL A 127 16.64 64.52 -2.35
N ILE A 128 17.91 64.28 -2.72
CA ILE A 128 19.04 65.12 -2.26
C ILE A 128 19.06 66.48 -2.98
N ASP A 129 18.44 66.59 -4.17
CA ASP A 129 18.52 67.78 -5.03
C ASP A 129 17.23 68.61 -5.07
N THR A 130 16.20 68.24 -4.30
CA THR A 130 15.02 69.10 -4.14
C THR A 130 15.26 70.13 -3.05
N PRO A 131 15.44 71.43 -3.37
CA PRO A 131 15.45 72.46 -2.35
C PRO A 131 14.11 72.45 -1.61
N ARG A 132 14.23 72.41 -0.29
CA ARG A 132 13.11 72.54 0.65
C ARG A 132 12.47 73.93 0.48
N VAL A 133 11.14 73.95 0.64
CA VAL A 133 10.17 75.07 0.82
C VAL A 133 9.83 75.90 -0.43
N ASP A 134 8.55 76.21 -0.74
CA ASP A 134 7.42 76.50 0.15
C ASP A 134 6.04 76.01 -0.32
N ALA A 135 5.17 75.91 0.69
CA ALA A 135 3.79 75.45 0.70
C ALA A 135 2.81 76.20 -0.21
N GLY A 136 1.75 75.51 -0.65
CA GLY A 136 0.58 76.14 -1.21
C GLY A 136 -0.54 75.17 -1.64
N ALA A 137 -1.61 75.17 -0.84
CA ALA A 137 -2.98 74.73 -1.13
C ALA A 137 -3.36 73.23 -1.05
N SER A 138 -4.04 72.92 0.06
CA SER A 138 -4.99 71.82 0.34
C SER A 138 -6.18 71.76 -0.65
N PRO A 139 -7.24 70.96 -0.37
CA PRO A 139 -7.38 69.52 -0.09
C PRO A 139 -8.34 68.86 -1.12
N LEU A 140 -8.45 67.51 -1.21
CA LEU A 140 -9.58 66.73 -1.78
C LEU A 140 -9.05 65.29 -2.04
N VAL A 141 -9.65 64.13 -1.72
CA VAL A 141 -10.91 63.69 -1.11
C VAL A 141 -10.61 62.32 -0.49
N ALA A 142 -11.14 62.07 0.69
CA ALA A 142 -11.25 60.74 1.28
C ALA A 142 -12.21 59.86 0.44
N GLY A 143 -11.76 58.66 0.08
CA GLY A 143 -12.61 57.64 -0.52
C GLY A 143 -12.19 56.26 -0.02
N GLY A 144 -12.51 55.98 1.24
CA GLY A 144 -12.60 54.61 1.74
C GLY A 144 -14.02 54.09 1.49
N VAL A 145 -14.11 52.87 0.97
CA VAL A 145 -15.22 51.90 1.02
C VAL A 145 -14.75 50.72 0.14
N ASP A 146 -14.85 49.42 0.42
CA ASP A 146 -15.28 48.50 1.50
C ASP A 146 -14.66 47.13 1.07
N VAL A 147 -14.12 46.23 1.91
CA VAL A 147 -14.75 45.24 2.83
C VAL A 147 -16.04 44.56 2.30
N GLU A 148 -16.09 43.23 2.45
CA GLU A 148 -17.17 42.25 2.14
C GLU A 148 -17.33 41.81 0.68
N ALA A 149 -17.50 40.51 0.36
CA ALA A 149 -17.91 39.33 1.14
C ALA A 149 -17.25 38.05 0.59
#